data_AF-Q4SG17-F1
#
_entry.id   AF-Q4SG17-F1
#
_cell.length_a   1.000
_cell.length_b   1.000
_cell.length_c   1.000
_cell.angle_alpha   90.00
_cell.angle_beta   90.00
_cell.angle_gamma   90.00
#
_symmetry.space_group_name_H-M   'P 1'
#
loop_
_entity.id
_entity.type
_entity.pdbx_description
1 polymer ?
#
loop_
_entity_poly.entity_id
_entity_poly.type
_entity_poly.pdbx_seq_one_letter_code
_entity_poly.pdbx_strand_id
1 'polypeptide(L)'
;MVLSRVAVSRLVSSGCSCYRDDAPDDMVLGRCFTSLGVPITHSPLFHQARPDDYPGRLISSQQAISFHKHWNVDPLAVYKHWLQ
;
A
#
# COMPACT_ATOMS: atom_id res chain seq x y z
N MET A 1 1.06 -1.16 0.12
CA MET A 1 0.88 -2.62 -0.12
C MET A 1 1.85 -3.36 0.78
N VAL A 2 1.44 -4.49 1.37
CA VAL A 2 2.34 -5.39 2.11
C VAL A 2 2.20 -6.77 1.51
N LEU A 3 3.32 -7.45 1.29
CA LEU A 3 3.37 -8.74 0.62
C LEU A 3 4.06 -9.77 1.52
N SER A 4 3.52 -10.99 1.55
CA SER A 4 4.20 -12.10 2.20
C SER A 4 5.37 -12.59 1.34
N ARG A 5 6.40 -13.15 1.97
CA ARG A 5 7.56 -13.74 1.27
C ARG A 5 7.12 -14.79 0.24
N VAL A 6 6.09 -15.59 0.56
CA VAL A 6 5.57 -16.63 -0.33
C VAL A 6 4.89 -16.02 -1.57
N ALA A 7 4.10 -14.95 -1.39
CA ALA A 7 3.48 -14.26 -2.52
C ALA A 7 4.54 -13.65 -3.46
N VAL A 8 5.58 -13.02 -2.90
CA VAL A 8 6.70 -12.47 -3.68
C VAL A 8 7.43 -13.57 -4.45
N SER A 9 7.72 -14.71 -3.81
CA SER A 9 8.39 -15.83 -4.49
C SER A 9 7.56 -16.34 -5.67
N ARG A 10 6.24 -16.48 -5.53
CA ARG A 10 5.36 -16.88 -6.64
C ARG A 10 5.35 -15.86 -7.77
N LEU A 11 5.31 -14.57 -7.44
CA LEU A 11 5.35 -13.49 -8.41
C LEU A 11 6.63 -13.53 -9.24
N VAL A 12 7.80 -13.60 -8.58
CA VAL A 12 9.10 -13.62 -9.27
C VAL A 12 9.25 -14.86 -10.15
N SER A 13 8.78 -16.03 -9.70
CA SER A 13 8.82 -17.27 -10.50
C SER A 13 7.80 -17.33 -11.64
N SER A 14 6.84 -16.41 -11.70
CA SER A 14 5.77 -16.42 -12.72
C SER A 14 6.17 -15.85 -14.08
N GLY A 15 7.30 -15.14 -14.17
CA GLY A 15 7.66 -14.36 -15.35
C GLY A 15 6.85 -13.07 -15.54
N CYS A 16 6.04 -12.67 -14.54
CA CYS A 16 5.40 -11.36 -14.52
C CYS A 16 6.43 -10.24 -14.71
N SER A 17 6.13 -9.31 -15.62
CA SER A 17 6.97 -8.16 -15.92
C SER A 17 6.12 -6.96 -16.33
N CYS A 18 6.65 -5.75 -16.16
CA CYS A 18 6.04 -4.53 -16.65
C CYS A 18 6.05 -4.54 -18.19
N TYR A 19 4.96 -4.11 -18.80
CA TYR A 19 4.82 -4.12 -20.27
C TYR A 19 5.56 -2.95 -20.93
N ARG A 20 5.89 -1.91 -20.15
CA ARG A 20 6.64 -0.69 -20.52
C ARG A 20 7.30 -0.11 -19.27
N ASP A 21 8.31 0.73 -19.46
CA ASP A 21 9.03 1.40 -18.36
C ASP A 21 8.16 2.39 -17.56
N ASP A 22 7.10 2.93 -18.18
CA ASP A 22 6.14 3.85 -17.59
C ASP A 22 4.85 3.15 -17.12
N ALA A 23 4.84 1.82 -17.09
CA ALA A 23 3.70 1.08 -16.60
C ALA A 23 3.45 1.37 -15.10
N PRO A 24 2.19 1.52 -14.67
CA PRO A 24 1.87 1.66 -13.26
C PRO A 24 2.11 0.34 -12.53
N ASP A 25 3.20 0.27 -11.77
CA ASP A 25 3.67 -0.93 -11.09
C ASP A 25 2.60 -1.57 -10.19
N ASP A 26 1.83 -0.77 -9.47
CA ASP A 26 0.77 -1.25 -8.57
C ASP A 26 -0.36 -1.96 -9.30
N MET A 27 -0.76 -1.46 -10.47
CA MET A 27 -1.74 -2.12 -11.34
C MET A 27 -1.16 -3.40 -11.97
N VAL A 28 0.12 -3.39 -12.36
CA VAL A 28 0.81 -4.58 -12.89
C VAL A 28 0.88 -5.67 -11.84
N LEU A 29 1.29 -5.34 -10.61
CA LEU A 29 1.30 -6.25 -9.47
C LEU A 29 -0.09 -6.83 -9.21
N GLY A 30 -1.13 -5.99 -9.21
CA GLY A 30 -2.52 -6.44 -9.05
C GLY A 30 -2.94 -7.44 -10.13
N ARG A 31 -2.64 -7.14 -11.40
CA ARG A 31 -2.90 -8.06 -12.53
C ARG A 31 -2.17 -9.39 -12.35
N CYS A 32 -0.89 -9.36 -12.00
CA CYS A 32 -0.08 -10.58 -11.87
C CYS A 32 -0.53 -11.46 -10.71
N PHE A 33 -0.87 -10.88 -9.54
CA PHE A 33 -1.44 -11.67 -8.45
C PHE A 33 -2.80 -12.26 -8.81
N THR A 34 -3.63 -11.51 -9.54
CA THR A 34 -4.92 -12.01 -10.05
C THR A 34 -4.71 -13.20 -10.98
N SER A 35 -3.78 -13.13 -11.94
CA SER A 35 -3.50 -14.25 -12.86
C SER A 35 -2.89 -15.47 -12.17
N LEU A 36 -2.18 -15.26 -11.05
CA LEU A 36 -1.60 -16.34 -10.24
C LEU A 36 -2.59 -16.94 -9.22
N GLY A 37 -3.83 -16.45 -9.16
CA GLY A 37 -4.81 -16.87 -8.16
C GLY A 37 -4.39 -16.54 -6.73
N VAL A 38 -3.53 -15.53 -6.53
CA VAL A 38 -3.13 -15.05 -5.21
C VAL A 38 -4.13 -13.97 -4.77
N PRO A 39 -4.85 -14.16 -3.66
CA PRO A 39 -5.86 -13.21 -3.24
C PRO A 39 -5.23 -11.87 -2.80
N ILE A 40 -5.85 -10.78 -3.21
CA ILE A 40 -5.50 -9.41 -2.77
C ILE A 40 -6.58 -8.96 -1.80
N THR A 41 -6.22 -8.78 -0.53
CA THR A 41 -7.15 -8.32 0.51
C THR A 41 -7.01 -6.82 0.71
N HIS A 42 -8.09 -6.08 0.51
CA HIS A 42 -8.15 -4.66 0.84
C HIS A 42 -8.25 -4.47 2.36
N SER A 43 -7.53 -3.48 2.90
CA SER A 43 -7.67 -3.07 4.31
C SER A 43 -7.86 -1.55 4.38
N PRO A 44 -8.88 -1.06 5.12
CA PRO A 44 -9.13 0.37 5.26
C PRO A 44 -8.06 1.10 6.08
N LEU A 45 -7.12 0.36 6.70
CA LEU A 45 -6.06 0.92 7.55
C LEU A 45 -4.85 1.43 6.74
N PHE A 46 -4.80 1.17 5.43
CA PHE A 46 -3.79 1.71 4.53
C PHE A 46 -4.32 2.98 3.86
N HIS A 47 -3.85 4.14 4.30
CA HIS A 47 -4.28 5.43 3.79
C HIS A 47 -3.37 5.89 2.63
N GLN A 48 -3.98 6.48 1.60
CA GLN A 48 -3.34 6.97 0.37
C GLN A 48 -3.09 8.50 0.38
N ALA A 49 -3.45 9.17 1.48
CA ALA A 49 -3.26 10.60 1.67
C ALA A 49 -2.64 10.88 3.05
N ARG A 50 -2.47 12.17 3.38
CA ARG A 50 -1.95 12.60 4.70
C ARG A 50 -3.05 12.40 5.75
N PRO A 51 -2.70 12.30 7.05
CA PRO A 51 -3.70 12.22 8.12
C PRO A 51 -4.75 13.35 8.03
N ASP A 52 -4.32 14.58 7.81
CA ASP A 52 -5.18 15.77 7.76
C ASP A 52 -6.18 15.78 6.59
N ASP A 53 -5.96 14.94 5.57
CA ASP A 53 -6.85 14.81 4.43
C ASP A 53 -8.08 13.92 4.75
N TYR A 54 -8.14 13.34 5.96
CA TYR A 54 -9.26 12.50 6.43
C TYR A 54 -9.99 13.14 7.62
N PRO A 55 -11.28 12.82 7.83
CA PRO A 55 -11.99 13.24 9.02
C PRO A 55 -11.31 12.70 10.29
N GLY A 56 -11.04 13.54 11.28
CA GLY A 56 -10.35 13.13 12.51
C GLY A 56 -10.99 11.93 13.22
N ARG A 57 -12.33 11.87 13.24
CA ARG A 57 -13.10 10.72 13.79
C ARG A 57 -12.85 9.39 13.07
N LEU A 58 -12.51 9.44 11.78
CA LEU A 58 -12.26 8.25 10.97
C LEU A 58 -10.91 7.65 11.36
N ILE A 59 -9.86 8.48 11.37
CA ILE A 59 -8.52 8.02 11.72
C ILE A 59 -8.39 7.67 13.20
N SER A 60 -9.05 8.41 14.10
CA SER A 60 -8.92 8.11 15.53
C SER A 60 -9.63 6.83 15.97
N SER A 61 -10.52 6.28 15.13
CA SER A 61 -11.31 5.09 15.46
C SER A 61 -10.55 3.77 15.34
N GLN A 62 -9.47 3.73 14.55
CA GLN A 62 -8.70 2.51 14.27
C GLN A 62 -7.22 2.84 14.11
N GLN A 63 -6.34 1.97 14.59
CA GLN A 63 -4.90 2.18 14.42
C GLN A 63 -4.52 2.00 12.94
N ALA A 64 -4.04 3.08 12.33
CA ALA A 64 -3.61 3.09 10.94
C ALA A 64 -2.34 2.24 10.75
N ILE A 65 -2.18 1.65 9.56
CA ILE A 65 -0.95 0.93 9.16
C ILE A 65 -0.04 1.84 8.34
N SER A 66 -0.59 2.73 7.52
CA SER A 66 0.21 3.67 6.72
C SER A 66 -0.56 4.95 6.37
N PHE A 67 0.22 6.00 6.07
CA PHE A 67 -0.20 7.20 5.37
C PHE A 67 0.68 7.41 4.14
N HIS A 68 0.24 8.29 3.23
CA HIS A 68 1.00 8.65 2.03
C HIS A 68 1.05 10.17 1.86
N LYS A 69 1.57 10.64 0.71
CA LYS A 69 1.66 12.07 0.36
C LYS A 69 2.39 12.91 1.41
N HIS A 70 3.63 12.55 1.73
CA HIS A 70 4.51 13.24 2.70
C HIS A 70 4.96 14.66 2.29
N TRP A 71 4.22 15.33 1.40
CA TRP A 71 4.48 16.71 1.02
C TRP A 71 3.79 17.67 2.01
N ASN A 72 4.45 18.76 2.36
CA ASN A 72 3.90 19.79 3.26
C ASN A 72 3.41 19.23 4.62
N VAL A 73 4.14 18.25 5.16
CA VAL A 73 3.94 17.66 6.48
C VAL A 73 5.31 17.17 6.99
N ASP A 74 5.50 17.12 8.32
CA ASP A 74 6.66 16.47 8.92
C ASP A 74 6.42 14.94 9.01
N PRO A 75 7.08 14.11 8.20
CA PRO A 75 6.86 12.66 8.19
C PRO A 75 7.29 11.99 9.51
N LEU A 76 8.28 12.55 10.22
CA LEU A 76 8.71 12.02 11.52
C LEU A 76 7.67 12.30 12.60
N ALA A 77 7.07 13.49 12.59
CA ALA A 77 5.97 13.81 13.50
C ALA A 77 4.75 12.92 13.22
N VAL A 78 4.40 12.70 11.95
CA VAL A 78 3.32 11.78 11.55
C VAL A 78 3.59 10.36 12.05
N TYR A 79 4.79 9.84 11.81
CA TYR A 79 5.18 8.51 12.27
C TYR A 79 5.04 8.37 13.79
N LYS A 80 5.62 9.30 14.56
CA LYS A 80 5.59 9.26 16.03
C LYS A 80 4.18 9.39 16.60
N HIS A 81 3.31 10.14 15.94
CA HIS A 81 1.96 10.37 16.45
C HIS A 81 0.98 9.24 16.09
N TRP A 82 1.10 8.67 14.89
CA TRP A 82 0.09 7.76 14.35
C TRP A 82 0.54 6.30 14.21
N LEU A 83 1.84 6.02 14.11
CA LEU A 83 2.38 4.72 13.67
C LEU A 83 3.39 4.10 14.66
N GLN A 84 3.62 4.72 15.81
CA GLN A 84 4.46 4.22 16.91
C GLN A 84 3.59 3.76 18.08
#